data_AF-A0A2S9XYG6-F1
#
_entry.id   AF-A0A2S9XYG6-F1
#
_cell.length_a   1.000
_cell.length_b   1.000
_cell.length_c   1.000
_cell.angle_alpha   90.00
_cell.angle_beta   90.00
_cell.angle_gamma   90.00
#
_symmetry.space_group_name_H-M   'P 1'
#
loop_
_entity.id
_entity.type
_entity.pdbx_description
1 polymer ?
#
loop_
_entity_poly.entity_id
_entity_poly.type
_entity_poly.pdbx_seq_one_letter_code
_entity_poly.pdbx_strand_id
1 'polypeptide(L)'
;MTIEYASPRLACAVVDDVHLAVHGPDDPDATDWEGYLGAARKILETYETPRVLVYTLGGGPSGTQRSMLNKINEGLSPRVAVMLESRMARGTVTALSWFNPSIKAFSLTEIDKALAHLELTGDVAGRVKRQLDRLKIALNESSRG
;
A
#
# COMPACT_ATOMS: atom_id res chain seq x y z
N MET A 1 14.15 10.31 4.13
CA MET A 1 12.91 9.60 3.79
C MET A 1 12.00 9.67 4.99
N THR A 2 10.81 10.24 4.81
CA THR A 2 9.91 10.68 5.88
C THR A 2 8.64 9.83 5.84
N ILE A 3 8.09 9.49 7.00
CA ILE A 3 6.76 8.89 7.10
C ILE A 3 5.74 10.00 6.82
N GLU A 4 4.83 9.78 5.88
CA GLU A 4 3.84 10.79 5.49
C GLU A 4 2.65 10.80 6.45
N TYR A 5 2.28 9.61 6.95
CA TYR A 5 1.22 9.44 7.93
C TYR A 5 1.47 8.17 8.76
N ALA A 6 1.12 8.20 10.05
CA ALA A 6 1.13 7.03 10.91
C ALA A 6 0.05 7.12 12.00
N SER A 7 -0.61 6.00 12.21
CA SER A 7 -1.55 5.70 13.29
C SER A 7 -1.38 4.25 13.74
N PRO A 8 -2.09 3.78 14.77
CA PRO A 8 -2.14 2.37 15.15
C PRO A 8 -2.67 1.42 14.06
N ARG A 9 -3.39 1.93 13.06
CA ARG A 9 -4.11 1.13 12.05
C ARG A 9 -3.48 1.23 10.66
N LEU A 10 -2.86 2.37 10.37
CA LEU A 10 -2.27 2.66 9.07
C LEU A 10 -0.99 3.48 9.22
N ALA A 11 0.07 3.09 8.51
CA ALA A 11 1.22 3.95 8.26
C ALA A 11 1.54 3.97 6.77
N CYS A 12 1.82 5.15 6.21
CA CYS A 12 2.20 5.29 4.81
C CYS A 12 3.36 6.25 4.58
N ALA A 13 4.04 6.06 3.47
CA ALA A 13 5.11 6.92 3.01
C ALA A 13 5.26 6.84 1.49
N VAL A 14 5.97 7.83 0.93
CA VAL A 14 6.38 7.83 -0.46
C VAL A 14 7.90 7.62 -0.55
N VAL A 15 8.32 6.72 -1.44
CA VAL A 15 9.73 6.43 -1.73
C VAL A 15 9.93 6.46 -3.23
N ASP A 16 10.67 7.45 -3.72
CA ASP A 16 10.81 7.68 -5.16
C ASP A 16 9.42 7.82 -5.80
N ASP A 17 9.00 6.87 -6.64
CA ASP A 17 7.68 6.79 -7.29
C ASP A 17 6.78 5.67 -6.72
N VAL A 18 7.13 5.18 -5.53
CA VAL A 18 6.42 4.09 -4.85
C VAL A 18 5.67 4.63 -3.64
N HIS A 19 4.34 4.49 -3.65
CA HIS A 19 3.51 4.66 -2.47
C HIS A 19 3.53 3.38 -1.64
N LEU A 20 4.00 3.47 -0.40
CA LEU A 20 4.02 2.39 0.58
C LEU A 20 2.90 2.59 1.60
N ALA A 21 2.12 1.55 1.86
CA ALA A 21 1.12 1.53 2.91
C ALA A 21 1.22 0.25 3.73
N VAL A 22 1.17 0.38 5.06
CA VAL A 22 1.14 -0.71 6.02
C VAL A 22 -0.14 -0.61 6.81
N HIS A 23 -0.98 -1.64 6.71
CA HIS A 23 -2.22 -1.77 7.46
C HIS A 23 -2.04 -2.79 8.59
N GLY A 24 -2.51 -2.40 9.77
CA GLY A 24 -2.65 -3.29 10.92
C GLY A 24 -3.79 -4.29 10.75
N PRO A 25 -4.12 -5.05 11.81
CA PRO A 25 -5.26 -5.98 11.79
C PRO A 25 -6.62 -5.28 11.83
N ASP A 26 -6.67 -4.05 12.37
CA ASP A 26 -7.89 -3.24 12.45
C ASP A 26 -8.10 -2.39 11.20
N ASP A 27 -9.36 -2.18 10.82
CA ASP A 27 -9.71 -1.38 9.65
C ASP A 27 -9.34 0.12 9.85
N PRO A 28 -8.72 0.78 8.84
CA PRO A 28 -8.44 2.21 8.91
C PRO A 28 -9.73 3.03 8.96
N ASP A 29 -9.74 4.08 9.78
CA ASP A 29 -10.84 5.03 9.87
C ASP A 29 -10.78 6.13 8.78
N ALA A 30 -11.64 7.13 8.90
CA ALA A 30 -11.69 8.24 7.94
C ALA A 30 -10.39 9.08 7.93
N THR A 31 -9.79 9.32 9.09
CA THR A 31 -8.54 10.09 9.24
C THR A 31 -7.38 9.32 8.64
N ASP A 32 -7.33 8.01 8.90
CA ASP A 32 -6.36 7.10 8.28
C ASP A 32 -6.46 7.17 6.75
N TRP A 33 -7.68 7.13 6.22
CA TRP A 33 -7.91 7.21 4.78
C TRP A 33 -7.53 8.55 4.17
N GLU A 34 -7.80 9.66 4.85
CA GLU A 34 -7.36 10.97 4.38
C GLU A 34 -5.83 11.05 4.27
N GLY A 35 -5.12 10.52 5.28
CA GLY A 35 -3.66 10.40 5.26
C GLY A 35 -3.15 9.56 4.08
N TYR A 36 -3.74 8.38 3.85
CA TYR A 36 -3.42 7.54 2.70
C TYR A 36 -3.67 8.28 1.37
N LEU A 37 -4.83 8.89 1.20
CA LEU A 37 -5.21 9.55 -0.06
C LEU A 37 -4.32 10.75 -0.33
N GLY A 38 -3.89 11.48 0.71
CA GLY A 38 -2.92 12.55 0.59
C GLY A 38 -1.58 12.06 0.03
N ALA A 39 -1.05 10.96 0.56
CA ALA A 39 0.18 10.35 0.04
C ALA A 39 0.01 9.77 -1.37
N ALA A 40 -1.14 9.16 -1.66
CA ALA A 40 -1.45 8.60 -2.97
C ALA A 40 -1.50 9.69 -4.05
N ARG A 41 -2.18 10.82 -3.78
CA ARG A 41 -2.29 11.94 -4.72
C ARG A 41 -0.93 12.50 -5.13
N LYS A 42 0.00 12.66 -4.19
CA LYS A 42 1.37 13.11 -4.48
C LYS A 42 2.03 12.26 -5.57
N ILE A 43 1.86 10.93 -5.51
CA ILE A 43 2.42 10.01 -6.50
C ILE A 43 1.66 10.07 -7.83
N LEU A 44 0.33 10.03 -7.78
CA LEU A 44 -0.54 10.05 -8.97
C LEU A 44 -0.38 11.33 -9.79
N GLU A 45 -0.12 12.47 -9.14
CA GLU A 45 0.11 13.77 -9.79
C GLU A 45 1.54 13.94 -10.32
N THR A 46 2.51 13.20 -9.76
CA THR A 46 3.94 13.37 -10.10
C THR A 46 4.42 12.38 -11.15
N TYR A 47 3.85 11.17 -11.20
CA TYR A 47 4.38 10.07 -12.00
C TYR A 47 3.33 9.47 -12.92
N GLU A 48 3.72 9.20 -14.17
CA GLU A 48 2.86 8.59 -15.20
C GLU A 48 2.56 7.12 -14.91
N THR A 49 3.51 6.39 -14.31
CA THR A 49 3.36 4.97 -13.95
C THR A 49 3.51 4.77 -12.44
N PRO A 50 2.53 5.20 -11.63
CA PRO A 50 2.60 5.14 -10.19
C PRO A 50 2.62 3.69 -9.69
N ARG A 51 3.49 3.42 -8.71
CA ARG A 51 3.66 2.09 -8.12
C ARG A 51 3.17 2.09 -6.68
N VAL A 52 2.47 1.03 -6.29
CA VAL A 52 1.91 0.91 -4.94
C VAL A 52 2.30 -0.43 -4.33
N LEU A 53 2.89 -0.39 -3.13
CA LEU A 53 3.12 -1.57 -2.32
C LEU A 53 2.29 -1.45 -1.04
N VAL A 54 1.32 -2.35 -0.90
CA VAL A 54 0.51 -2.48 0.30
C VAL A 54 0.99 -3.68 1.09
N TYR A 55 1.28 -3.51 2.37
CA TYR A 55 1.43 -4.60 3.32
C TYR A 55 0.23 -4.56 4.26
N THR A 56 -0.48 -5.68 4.41
CA THR A 56 -1.66 -5.72 5.26
C THR A 56 -1.75 -7.02 6.05
N LEU A 57 -2.14 -6.90 7.32
CA LEU A 57 -2.48 -8.03 8.19
C LEU A 57 -3.98 -8.35 8.18
N GLY A 58 -4.80 -7.54 7.52
CA GLY A 58 -6.25 -7.72 7.50
C GLY A 58 -7.00 -6.57 6.83
N GLY A 59 -8.30 -6.74 6.66
CA GLY A 59 -9.17 -5.70 6.09
C GLY A 59 -9.01 -5.52 4.58
N GLY A 60 -10.09 -5.05 3.96
CA GLY A 60 -10.13 -4.63 2.56
C GLY A 60 -10.93 -3.33 2.46
N PRO A 61 -10.74 -2.52 1.42
CA PRO A 61 -11.43 -1.24 1.35
C PRO A 61 -12.95 -1.42 1.30
N SER A 62 -13.67 -0.66 2.13
CA SER A 62 -15.13 -0.61 2.14
C SER A 62 -15.69 -0.09 0.81
N GLY A 63 -17.01 -0.19 0.58
CA GLY A 63 -17.64 0.36 -0.64
C GLY A 63 -17.33 1.84 -0.88
N THR A 64 -17.39 2.64 0.19
CA THR A 64 -17.08 4.07 0.15
C THR A 64 -15.61 4.33 -0.18
N GLN A 65 -14.70 3.58 0.45
CA GLN A 65 -13.25 3.71 0.21
C GLN A 65 -12.88 3.30 -1.22
N ARG A 66 -13.52 2.25 -1.76
CA ARG A 66 -13.38 1.85 -3.17
C ARG A 66 -13.83 2.96 -4.12
N SER A 67 -14.94 3.65 -3.82
CA SER A 67 -15.39 4.78 -4.64
C SER A 67 -14.37 5.94 -4.64
N MET A 68 -13.74 6.23 -3.50
CA MET A 68 -12.68 7.26 -3.42
C MET A 68 -11.44 6.87 -4.23
N LEU A 69 -10.99 5.62 -4.12
CA LEU A 69 -9.87 5.09 -4.89
C LEU A 69 -10.13 5.16 -6.39
N ASN A 70 -11.34 4.81 -6.83
CA ASN A 70 -11.71 4.87 -8.25
C ASN A 70 -11.66 6.31 -8.79
N LYS A 71 -12.07 7.31 -7.99
CA LYS A 71 -12.01 8.71 -8.40
C LYS A 71 -10.59 9.23 -8.55
N ILE A 72 -9.68 8.86 -7.65
CA ILE A 72 -8.29 9.33 -7.74
C ILE A 72 -7.50 8.59 -8.84
N ASN A 73 -7.89 7.37 -9.17
CA ASN A 73 -7.26 6.56 -10.21
C ASN A 73 -7.89 6.77 -11.59
N GLU A 74 -8.82 7.73 -11.77
CA GLU A 74 -9.53 7.91 -13.04
C GLU A 74 -8.52 8.23 -14.16
N GLY A 75 -8.40 7.31 -15.14
CA GLY A 75 -7.43 7.41 -16.23
C GLY A 75 -6.05 6.83 -15.94
N LEU A 76 -5.77 6.36 -14.72
CA LEU A 76 -4.50 5.77 -14.30
C LEU A 76 -4.64 4.27 -13.99
N SER A 77 -3.59 3.51 -14.30
CA SER A 77 -3.50 2.08 -13.99
C SER A 77 -2.24 1.79 -13.18
N PRO A 78 -2.19 2.17 -11.89
CA PRO A 78 -1.01 1.96 -11.07
C PRO A 78 -0.64 0.48 -11.04
N ARG A 79 0.66 0.17 -11.02
CA ARG A 79 1.08 -1.21 -10.75
C ARG A 79 1.08 -1.43 -9.24
N VAL A 80 0.31 -2.42 -8.78
CA VAL A 80 0.09 -2.61 -7.35
C VAL A 80 0.51 -4.02 -6.93
N ALA A 81 1.29 -4.08 -5.87
CA ALA A 81 1.59 -5.31 -5.16
C ALA A 81 0.95 -5.26 -3.76
N VAL A 82 0.17 -6.29 -3.42
CA VAL A 82 -0.44 -6.42 -2.09
C VAL A 82 0.17 -7.62 -1.39
N MET A 83 0.88 -7.36 -0.29
CA MET A 83 1.41 -8.38 0.58
C MET A 83 0.42 -8.63 1.72
N LEU A 84 -0.06 -9.85 1.84
CA LEU A 84 -1.01 -10.25 2.88
C LEU A 84 -0.79 -11.67 3.38
N GLU A 85 -1.44 -12.03 4.49
CA GLU A 85 -1.41 -13.41 4.98
C GLU A 85 -1.97 -14.38 3.94
N SER A 86 -1.27 -15.49 3.73
CA SER A 86 -1.52 -16.44 2.64
C SER A 86 -2.94 -17.04 2.66
N ARG A 87 -3.58 -17.10 3.83
CA ARG A 87 -4.98 -17.56 3.98
C ARG A 87 -6.00 -16.55 3.42
N MET A 88 -5.68 -15.26 3.45
CA MET A 88 -6.54 -14.16 2.98
C MET A 88 -6.29 -13.81 1.51
N ALA A 89 -5.14 -14.22 0.95
CA ALA A 89 -4.69 -13.86 -0.40
C ALA A 89 -5.75 -14.09 -1.50
N ARG A 90 -6.43 -15.24 -1.53
CA ARG A 90 -7.30 -15.62 -2.66
C ARG A 90 -8.57 -14.76 -2.78
N GLY A 91 -9.24 -14.47 -1.68
CA GLY A 91 -10.49 -13.68 -1.69
C GLY A 91 -10.24 -12.21 -2.00
N THR A 92 -9.19 -11.65 -1.39
CA THR A 92 -8.79 -10.26 -1.58
C THR A 92 -8.29 -9.99 -3.00
N VAL A 93 -7.52 -10.91 -3.62
CA VAL A 93 -7.08 -10.77 -5.01
C VAL A 93 -8.24 -10.71 -5.98
N THR A 94 -9.22 -11.60 -5.85
CA THR A 94 -10.38 -11.64 -6.74
C THR A 94 -11.21 -10.37 -6.63
N ALA A 95 -11.39 -9.86 -5.41
CA ALA A 95 -12.08 -8.60 -5.21
C ALA A 95 -11.27 -7.42 -5.79
N LEU A 96 -9.96 -7.37 -5.55
CA LEU A 96 -9.10 -6.28 -5.99
C LEU A 96 -8.88 -6.26 -7.51
N SER A 97 -8.79 -7.41 -8.17
CA SER A 97 -8.56 -7.49 -9.62
C SER A 97 -9.70 -6.90 -10.46
N TRP A 98 -10.92 -6.83 -9.91
CA TRP A 98 -12.04 -6.09 -10.53
C TRP A 98 -11.81 -4.58 -10.58
N PHE A 99 -10.94 -4.03 -9.73
CA PHE A 99 -10.64 -2.59 -9.67
C PHE A 99 -9.42 -2.19 -10.50
N ASN A 100 -8.45 -3.08 -10.63
CA ASN A 100 -7.26 -2.84 -11.43
C ASN A 100 -6.60 -4.19 -11.80
N PRO A 101 -6.52 -4.54 -13.10
CA PRO A 101 -5.98 -5.83 -13.53
C PRO A 101 -4.47 -5.99 -13.24
N SER A 102 -3.77 -4.89 -12.95
CA SER A 102 -2.34 -4.86 -12.62
C SER A 102 -2.06 -5.13 -11.13
N ILE A 103 -3.10 -5.36 -10.32
CA ILE A 103 -2.96 -5.76 -8.91
C ILE A 103 -2.52 -7.23 -8.84
N LYS A 104 -1.46 -7.48 -8.08
CA LYS A 104 -1.02 -8.85 -7.76
C LYS A 104 -0.79 -8.99 -6.26
N ALA A 105 -1.22 -10.12 -5.70
CA ALA A 105 -0.93 -10.43 -4.30
C ALA A 105 0.25 -11.36 -4.11
N PHE A 106 0.88 -11.22 -2.95
CA PHE A 106 2.04 -11.96 -2.49
C PHE A 106 1.86 -12.31 -1.01
N SER A 107 2.48 -13.39 -0.56
CA SER A 107 2.63 -13.66 0.88
C SER A 107 3.46 -12.55 1.54
N LEU A 108 3.27 -12.33 2.85
CA LEU A 108 4.10 -11.42 3.66
C LEU A 108 5.61 -11.73 3.58
N THR A 109 5.97 -12.97 3.23
CA THR A 109 7.34 -13.44 3.08
C THR A 109 7.91 -13.28 1.67
N GLU A 110 7.10 -12.85 0.69
CA GLU A 110 7.46 -12.81 -0.73
C GLU A 110 7.81 -11.39 -1.21
N ILE A 111 8.46 -10.59 -0.36
CA ILE A 111 8.81 -9.20 -0.67
C ILE A 111 9.58 -9.06 -1.98
N ASP A 112 10.53 -9.96 -2.27
CA ASP A 112 11.32 -9.91 -3.49
C ASP A 112 10.48 -10.12 -4.75
N LYS A 113 9.47 -10.99 -4.68
CA LYS A 113 8.53 -11.20 -5.80
C LYS A 113 7.60 -10.00 -5.97
N ALA A 114 7.18 -9.37 -4.88
CA ALA A 114 6.38 -8.15 -4.91
C ALA A 114 7.15 -6.99 -5.56
N LEU A 115 8.41 -6.79 -5.18
CA LEU A 115 9.28 -5.76 -5.77
C LEU A 115 9.57 -6.04 -7.24
N ALA A 116 9.81 -7.31 -7.62
CA ALA A 116 10.00 -7.69 -9.01
C ALA A 116 8.74 -7.40 -9.86
N HIS A 117 7.54 -7.66 -9.33
CA HIS A 117 6.29 -7.28 -9.99
C HIS A 117 6.20 -5.77 -10.18
N LEU A 118 6.59 -4.98 -9.18
CA LEU A 118 6.67 -3.52 -9.28
C LEU A 118 7.85 -3.00 -10.12
N GLU A 119 8.64 -3.89 -10.72
CA GLU A 119 9.83 -3.54 -11.50
C GLU A 119 10.86 -2.70 -10.72
N LEU A 120 10.92 -2.94 -9.40
CA LEU A 120 11.85 -2.28 -8.49
C LEU A 120 13.13 -3.12 -8.37
N THR A 121 14.27 -2.51 -8.69
CA THR A 121 15.59 -3.16 -8.62
C THR A 121 16.63 -2.25 -7.97
N GLY A 122 17.81 -2.81 -7.68
CA GLY A 122 18.97 -2.06 -7.18
C GLY A 122 18.68 -1.27 -5.90
N ASP A 123 19.19 -0.03 -5.86
CA ASP A 123 19.12 0.82 -4.67
C ASP A 123 17.69 1.22 -4.29
N VAL A 124 16.79 1.36 -5.28
CA VAL A 124 15.38 1.70 -5.05
C VAL A 124 14.70 0.57 -4.27
N ALA A 125 14.89 -0.68 -4.69
CA ALA A 125 14.38 -1.85 -3.98
C ALA A 125 14.89 -1.90 -2.53
N GLY A 126 16.18 -1.59 -2.32
CA GLY A 126 16.77 -1.50 -0.98
C GLY A 126 16.15 -0.40 -0.12
N ARG A 127 15.88 0.79 -0.69
CA ARG A 127 15.20 1.89 0.02
C ARG A 127 13.77 1.54 0.39
N VAL A 128 13.02 0.94 -0.53
CA VAL A 128 11.64 0.51 -0.30
C VAL A 128 11.56 -0.51 0.83
N LYS A 129 12.42 -1.54 0.86
CA LYS A 129 12.47 -2.51 1.96
C LYS A 129 12.70 -1.85 3.32
N ARG A 130 13.74 -1.00 3.41
CA ARG A 130 14.05 -0.28 4.66
C ARG A 130 12.89 0.59 5.12
N GLN A 131 12.20 1.25 4.19
CA GLN A 131 11.06 2.10 4.55
C GLN A 131 9.84 1.27 4.97
N LEU A 132 9.60 0.14 4.31
CA LEU A 132 8.55 -0.79 4.71
C LEU A 132 8.76 -1.27 6.16
N ASP A 133 10.00 -1.62 6.53
CA ASP A 133 10.32 -2.03 7.91
C ASP A 133 10.11 -0.90 8.91
N ARG A 134 10.48 0.34 8.55
CA ARG A 134 10.21 1.53 9.38
C ARG A 134 8.72 1.78 9.59
N LEU A 135 7.90 1.63 8.54
CA LEU A 135 6.45 1.80 8.65
C LEU A 135 5.82 0.73 9.55
N LYS A 136 6.27 -0.52 9.48
CA LYS A 136 5.83 -1.59 10.39
C LYS A 136 6.18 -1.29 11.85
N ILE A 137 7.39 -0.75 12.10
CA ILE A 137 7.80 -0.33 13.44
C ILE A 137 6.91 0.82 13.92
N ALA A 138 6.74 1.88 13.12
CA ALA A 138 5.95 3.04 13.48
C ALA A 138 4.49 2.71 13.78
N LEU A 139 3.88 1.81 13.01
CA LEU A 139 2.52 1.32 13.27
C LEU A 139 2.45 0.62 14.64
N ASN A 140 3.39 -0.30 14.91
CA ASN A 140 3.43 -1.03 16.19
C ASN A 140 3.69 -0.12 17.40
N GLU A 141 4.52 0.92 17.24
CA GLU A 141 4.78 1.91 18.29
C GLU A 141 3.54 2.78 18.54
N SER A 142 2.81 3.13 17.48
CA SER A 142 1.57 3.90 17.59
C SER A 142 0.49 3.11 18.32
N SER A 143 0.42 1.79 18.17
CA SER A 143 -0.53 0.93 18.90
C SER A 143 -0.26 0.78 20.40
N ARG A 144 0.87 1.28 20.91
CA ARG A 144 1.27 1.16 22.33
C ARG A 144 1.02 2.41 23.17
N GLY A 145 0.68 3.53 22.54
CA GLY A 145 0.32 4.79 23.20
C GLY A 145 -1.17 4.92 23.40
#